data_AF-A0A8J2YKF9-F1
#
_entry.id   AF-A0A8J2YKF9-F1
#
_cell.length_a   1.000
_cell.length_b   1.000
_cell.length_c   1.000
_cell.angle_alpha   90.00
_cell.angle_beta   90.00
_cell.angle_gamma   90.00
#
_symmetry.space_group_name_H-M   'P 1'
#
loop_
_entity.id
_entity.type
_entity.pdbx_description
1 polymer ?
#
loop_
_entity_poly.entity_id
_entity_poly.type
_entity_poly.pdbx_seq_one_letter_code
_entity_poly.pdbx_strand_id
1 'polypeptide(L)'
;MADKKKEKPVCVRCQHVGNENDKHCIKCGAPLINKCADEPGLLTNGCSYVNPPDAAYCAKCGHPTLFHKEGLIIPHQPKQYPIQVK
;
A
#
# COMPACT_ATOMS: atom_id res chain seq x y z
N MET A 1 -6.05 25.73 -16.13
CA MET A 1 -5.81 25.09 -14.81
C MET A 1 -4.85 23.94 -15.07
N ALA A 2 -3.74 23.85 -14.35
CA ALA A 2 -2.64 22.94 -14.68
C ALA A 2 -3.12 21.48 -14.75
N ASP A 3 -2.93 20.85 -15.91
CA ASP A 3 -2.94 19.40 -16.09
C ASP A 3 -1.89 18.79 -15.15
N LYS A 4 -2.30 18.47 -13.92
CA LYS A 4 -1.55 17.54 -13.08
C LYS A 4 -1.53 16.22 -13.84
N LYS A 5 -0.45 15.99 -14.57
CA LYS A 5 -0.10 14.75 -15.23
C LYS A 5 -0.19 13.64 -14.17
N LYS A 6 -1.35 12.98 -14.08
CA LYS A 6 -1.55 11.86 -13.17
C LYS A 6 -0.65 10.75 -13.67
N GLU A 7 0.37 10.43 -12.89
CA GLU A 7 1.26 9.32 -13.21
C GLU A 7 0.43 8.03 -13.23
N LYS A 8 0.57 7.24 -14.30
CA LYS A 8 -0.20 6.01 -14.47
C LYS A 8 0.28 4.99 -13.44
N PRO A 9 -0.61 4.39 -12.63
CA PRO A 9 -0.20 3.45 -11.62
C PRO A 9 0.34 2.17 -12.28
N VAL A 10 1.45 1.65 -11.74
CA VAL A 10 2.07 0.41 -12.19
C VAL A 10 1.73 -0.70 -11.19
N CYS A 11 1.24 -1.83 -11.69
CA CYS A 11 0.92 -2.96 -10.84
C CYS A 11 2.20 -3.55 -10.23
N VAL A 12 2.29 -3.56 -8.90
CA VAL A 12 3.43 -4.15 -8.18
C VAL A 12 3.56 -5.67 -8.37
N ARG A 13 2.47 -6.36 -8.74
CA ARG A 13 2.46 -7.82 -8.91
C ARG A 13 2.97 -8.27 -10.28
N CYS A 14 2.46 -7.65 -11.35
CA CYS A 14 2.73 -8.08 -12.72
C CYS A 14 3.29 -6.99 -13.64
N GLN A 15 3.59 -5.81 -13.09
CA GLN A 15 4.18 -4.66 -13.80
C GLN A 15 3.32 -4.10 -14.94
N HIS A 16 2.05 -4.49 -15.04
CA HIS A 16 1.11 -3.90 -15.99
C HIS A 16 0.82 -2.43 -15.63
N VAL A 17 0.92 -1.55 -16.62
CA VAL A 17 0.57 -0.13 -16.48
C VAL A 17 -0.94 0.04 -16.58
N GLY A 18 -1.56 0.45 -15.48
CA GLY A 18 -3.00 0.73 -15.42
C GLY A 18 -3.36 2.11 -15.96
N ASN A 19 -4.66 2.39 -16.05
CA ASN A 19 -5.16 3.73 -16.33
C ASN A 19 -5.27 4.56 -15.04
N GLU A 20 -5.43 5.87 -15.20
CA GLU A 20 -5.47 6.84 -14.10
C GLU A 20 -6.61 6.62 -13.08
N ASN A 21 -7.67 5.91 -13.47
CA ASN A 21 -8.85 5.66 -12.65
C ASN A 21 -8.97 4.19 -12.20
N ASP A 22 -8.06 3.32 -12.65
CA ASP A 22 -8.11 1.90 -12.32
C ASP A 22 -7.68 1.70 -10.86
N LYS A 23 -8.54 1.07 -10.06
CA LYS A 23 -8.23 0.72 -8.66
C LYS A 23 -7.52 -0.63 -8.56
N HIS A 24 -7.75 -1.51 -9.52
CA HIS A 24 -7.22 -2.86 -9.58
C HIS A 24 -6.65 -3.15 -10.97
N CYS A 25 -5.62 -3.98 -11.03
CA CYS A 25 -4.99 -4.39 -12.26
C CYS A 25 -5.93 -5.30 -13.06
N ILE A 26 -6.25 -4.92 -14.30
CA ILE A 26 -7.09 -5.73 -15.19
C ILE A 26 -6.48 -7.08 -15.58
N LYS A 27 -5.16 -7.28 -15.38
CA LYS A 27 -4.47 -8.52 -15.72
C LYS A 27 -4.40 -9.52 -14.58
N CYS A 28 -4.25 -9.07 -13.33
CA CYS A 28 -4.01 -9.96 -12.20
C CYS A 28 -4.89 -9.68 -10.97
N GLY A 29 -5.77 -8.68 -11.03
CA GLY A 29 -6.67 -8.31 -9.93
C GLY A 29 -6.02 -7.56 -8.77
N ALA A 30 -4.68 -7.44 -8.72
CA ALA A 30 -4.00 -6.77 -7.60
C ALA A 30 -4.38 -5.28 -7.51
N PRO A 31 -4.51 -4.70 -6.30
CA PRO A 31 -4.72 -3.28 -6.12
C PRO A 31 -3.57 -2.47 -6.76
N LEU A 32 -3.92 -1.36 -7.42
CA LEU A 32 -2.97 -0.44 -8.05
C LEU A 32 -2.57 0.72 -7.13
N ILE A 33 -3.33 0.93 -6.06
CA ILE A 33 -3.15 2.05 -5.13
C ILE A 33 -2.94 1.49 -3.73
N ASN A 34 -1.82 1.87 -3.10
CA ASN A 34 -1.47 1.37 -1.76
C ASN A 34 -2.18 2.15 -0.64
N LYS A 35 -3.48 1.94 -0.48
CA LYS A 35 -4.25 2.56 0.62
C LYS A 35 -3.98 1.89 1.95
N CYS A 36 -4.15 2.62 3.04
CA CYS A 36 -4.27 2.03 4.36
C CYS A 36 -5.44 1.02 4.38
N ALA A 37 -5.24 -0.14 5.01
CA ALA A 37 -6.25 -1.19 5.10
C ALA A 37 -7.20 -1.03 6.29
N ASP A 38 -7.03 0.05 7.06
CA ASP A 38 -7.92 0.42 8.17
C ASP A 38 -9.23 0.97 7.61
N GLU A 39 -10.23 0.10 7.47
CA GLU A 39 -11.54 0.44 6.93
C GLU A 39 -12.42 1.13 8.00
N PRO A 40 -13.27 2.09 7.60
CA PRO A 40 -14.23 2.70 8.53
C PRO A 40 -15.21 1.66 9.04
N GLY A 41 -15.39 1.61 10.36
CA GLY A 41 -16.38 0.78 11.04
C GLY A 41 -17.53 1.60 11.63
N LEU A 42 -18.37 0.95 12.44
CA LEU A 42 -19.46 1.63 13.15
C LEU A 42 -18.97 2.62 14.22
N LEU A 43 -17.77 2.39 14.76
CA LEU A 43 -17.20 3.16 15.88
C LEU A 43 -15.93 3.94 15.51
N THR A 44 -15.35 3.68 14.33
CA THR A 44 -14.07 4.27 13.89
C THR A 44 -14.19 4.79 12.47
N ASN A 45 -13.58 5.95 12.19
CA ASN A 45 -13.60 6.56 10.85
C ASN A 45 -12.64 5.86 9.85
N GLY A 46 -11.88 4.85 10.29
CA GLY A 46 -10.83 4.22 9.51
C GLY A 46 -9.71 5.19 9.12
N CYS A 47 -8.88 4.78 8.17
CA CYS A 47 -7.85 5.61 7.57
C CYS A 47 -7.87 5.49 6.05
N SER A 48 -8.09 6.60 5.35
CA SER A 48 -8.15 6.67 3.89
C SER A 48 -6.83 7.09 3.23
N TYR A 49 -5.73 7.12 3.99
CA TYR A 49 -4.43 7.60 3.50
C TYR A 49 -3.88 6.70 2.39
N VAL A 50 -3.39 7.31 1.32
CA VAL A 50 -2.69 6.64 0.22
C VAL A 50 -1.19 6.70 0.50
N ASN A 51 -0.58 5.54 0.62
CA ASN A 51 0.84 5.39 0.93
C ASN A 51 1.68 5.19 -0.34
N PRO A 52 3.00 5.40 -0.25
CA PRO A 52 3.95 4.99 -1.27
C PRO A 52 3.84 3.48 -1.61
N PRO A 53 4.21 3.05 -2.83
CA PRO A 53 4.05 1.67 -3.28
C PRO A 53 4.91 0.65 -2.52
N ASP A 54 5.96 1.09 -1.82
CA ASP A 54 6.88 0.27 -1.01
C ASP A 54 6.49 0.21 0.48
N ALA A 55 5.48 0.97 0.91
CA ALA A 55 5.09 1.09 2.31
C ALA A 55 4.21 -0.08 2.78
N ALA A 56 4.76 -0.95 3.64
CA ALA A 56 4.01 -2.06 4.25
C ALA A 56 3.04 -1.64 5.36
N TYR A 57 3.25 -0.46 5.92
CA TYR A 57 2.41 0.12 6.97
C TYR A 57 2.09 1.58 6.66
N CYS A 58 0.94 2.03 7.13
CA CYS A 58 0.45 3.37 6.89
C CYS A 58 1.31 4.40 7.64
N ALA A 59 1.87 5.38 6.91
CA ALA A 59 2.70 6.42 7.51
C ALA A 59 1.93 7.36 8.46
N LYS A 60 0.59 7.34 8.42
CA LYS A 60 -0.25 8.15 9.31
C LYS A 60 -0.69 7.45 10.59
N CYS A 61 -1.02 6.15 10.54
CA CYS A 61 -1.64 5.45 11.67
C CYS A 61 -0.95 4.13 12.06
N GLY A 62 0.03 3.67 11.29
CA GLY A 62 0.75 2.42 11.57
C GLY A 62 -0.01 1.13 11.23
N HIS A 63 -1.27 1.20 10.77
CA HIS A 63 -2.02 0.02 10.32
C HIS A 63 -1.42 -0.54 9.01
N PRO A 64 -1.50 -1.86 8.75
CA PRO A 64 -1.08 -2.43 7.47
C PRO A 64 -1.70 -1.73 6.27
N THR A 65 -0.95 -1.64 5.18
CA THR A 65 -1.48 -1.17 3.90
C THR A 65 -2.12 -2.32 3.12
N LEU A 66 -2.93 -2.00 2.09
CA LEU A 66 -3.52 -3.01 1.21
C LEU A 66 -2.44 -3.87 0.55
N PHE A 67 -1.30 -3.28 0.15
CA PHE A 67 -0.25 -4.06 -0.49
C PHE A 67 0.36 -5.08 0.47
N HIS A 68 0.54 -4.74 1.75
CA HIS A 68 1.01 -5.70 2.74
C HIS A 68 -0.05 -6.77 3.03
N LYS A 69 -1.31 -6.36 3.22
CA LYS A 69 -2.43 -7.30 3.48
C LYS A 69 -2.60 -8.33 2.36
N GLU A 70 -2.37 -7.92 1.11
CA GLU A 70 -2.42 -8.78 -0.09
C GLU A 70 -1.11 -9.51 -0.38
N GLY A 71 -0.07 -9.37 0.46
CA GLY A 71 1.22 -10.03 0.29
C GLY A 71 2.04 -9.53 -0.92
N LEU A 72 1.74 -8.33 -1.42
CA LEU A 72 2.45 -7.71 -2.54
C LEU A 72 3.77 -7.08 -2.13
N ILE A 73 3.91 -6.75 -0.85
CA ILE A 73 5.12 -6.21 -0.24
C ILE A 73 5.39 -6.89 1.09
N ILE A 74 6.66 -7.10 1.39
CA ILE A 74 7.12 -7.72 2.63
C ILE A 74 7.53 -6.59 3.58
N PRO A 75 7.03 -6.57 4.83
CA PRO A 75 7.44 -5.57 5.80
C PRO A 75 8.94 -5.70 6.10
N HIS A 76 9.63 -4.56 6.24
CA HIS A 76 11.02 -4.57 6.64
C HIS A 76 11.14 -5.12 8.07
N GLN A 77 11.84 -6.24 8.22
CA GLN A 77 12.23 -6.81 9.50
C GLN A 77 13.73 -6.57 9.68
N PRO A 78 14.17 -5.74 10.64
CA PRO A 78 15.59 -5.63 10.92
C PRO A 78 16.11 -7.00 11.36
N LYS A 79 17.32 -7.36 10.92
CA LYS A 79 17.98 -8.60 11.37
C LYS A 79 17.99 -8.58 12.90
N GLN A 80 17.43 -9.61 13.54
CA GLN A 80 17.49 -9.77 14.98
C GLN A 80 18.96 -9.90 15.38
N TYR A 81 19.54 -8.82 15.89
CA TYR A 81 20.82 -8.92 16.57
C TYR A 81 20.54 -9.61 17.91
N PRO A 82 21.28 -10.68 18.27
CA PRO A 82 21.11 -11.30 19.58
C PRO A 82 21.38 -10.22 20.63
N ILE A 83 20.38 -9.97 21.49
CA ILE A 83 20.53 -9.10 22.64
C ILE A 83 21.56 -9.79 23.53
N GLN A 84 22.80 -9.28 23.57
CA GLN A 84 23.80 -9.77 24.52
C GLN A 84 23.41 -9.25 25.90
N VAL A 85 22.67 -10.07 26.64
CA VAL A 85 22.44 -9.85 28.06
C VAL A 85 23.76 -10.12 28.77
N LYS A 86 24.39 -9.08 29.32
CA LYS A 86 25.58 -9.19 30.17
C LYS A 86 25.20 -9.63 31.57
#